data_AF-A0A932C0M8-F1
#
_entry.id   AF-A0A932C0M8-F1
#
_cell.length_a   1.000
_cell.length_b   1.000
_cell.length_c   1.000
_cell.angle_alpha   90.00
_cell.angle_beta   90.00
_cell.angle_gamma   90.00
#
_symmetry.space_group_name_H-M   'P 1'
#
loop_
_entity.id
_entity.type
_entity.pdbx_description
1 polymer ?
#
loop_
_entity_poly.entity_id
_entity_poly.type
_entity_poly.pdbx_seq_one_letter_code
_entity_poly.pdbx_strand_id
1 'polypeptide(L)'
;MRLAQLPRPLTIAALVACVAAPAVAQGGGPGGSRTPRGDSLRAASRLDSDGSTAEARKLFQSLVDGAPDPAARAAAQRAMAMSYAFDGDCANAVRLEEQVIAYWVTRESAEPQNAFYQQGEMANEAARVCIDAGHLDIAERYYRRGSDLGNREPEPRTHPRSLWDFRLAHALARLAARRGDRGEAQRQVAAARAILDGDKAMAEAQERFFPYLAGYVALYTGDLATAERELTRATELNGNDPFMHFLLATTLEKLGQGDKARALYRKAYDLAAGHNPPAAFTRPAARQKLANP
;
A
#
# COMPACT_ATOMS: atom_id res chain seq x y z
N MET A 1 18.27 28.62 -65.62
CA MET A 1 17.29 27.76 -64.92
C MET A 1 18.02 26.85 -63.96
N ARG A 2 18.15 27.24 -62.69
CA ARG A 2 18.70 26.42 -61.60
C ARG A 2 17.55 26.08 -60.64
N LEU A 3 17.34 24.79 -60.44
CA LEU A 3 16.35 24.21 -59.52
C LEU A 3 16.70 24.57 -58.08
N ALA A 4 15.77 25.21 -57.36
CA ALA A 4 15.87 25.44 -55.92
C ALA A 4 15.36 24.19 -55.18
N GLN A 5 16.22 23.62 -54.35
CA GLN A 5 15.93 22.49 -53.46
C GLN A 5 15.11 22.96 -52.25
N LEU A 6 14.00 22.27 -51.97
CA LEU A 6 13.21 22.44 -50.75
C LEU A 6 13.89 21.70 -49.58
N PRO A 7 13.92 22.25 -48.35
CA PRO A 7 14.49 21.57 -47.19
C PRO A 7 13.52 20.53 -46.62
N ARG A 8 14.07 19.37 -46.23
CA ARG A 8 13.38 18.30 -45.49
C ARG A 8 13.13 18.73 -44.03
N PRO A 9 11.99 18.37 -43.40
CA PRO A 9 11.77 18.67 -42.00
C PRO A 9 12.64 17.77 -41.11
N LEU A 10 13.32 18.39 -40.14
CA LEU A 10 13.97 17.70 -39.03
C LEU A 10 12.90 17.09 -38.11
N THR A 11 12.89 15.77 -38.00
CA THR A 11 12.17 15.05 -36.95
C THR A 11 12.95 15.22 -35.64
N ILE A 12 12.50 16.13 -34.77
CA ILE A 12 13.00 16.23 -33.40
C ILE A 12 12.41 15.05 -32.62
N ALA A 13 13.21 14.03 -32.38
CA ALA A 13 12.91 12.99 -31.41
C ALA A 13 12.91 13.63 -30.02
N ALA A 14 11.72 13.89 -29.48
CA ALA A 14 11.57 14.31 -28.09
C ALA A 14 11.91 13.11 -27.21
N LEU A 15 13.11 13.15 -26.61
CA LEU A 15 13.49 12.29 -25.49
C LEU A 15 12.52 12.59 -24.34
N VAL A 16 11.52 11.75 -24.13
CA VAL A 16 10.72 11.76 -22.91
C VAL A 16 11.62 11.23 -21.81
N ALA A 17 12.24 12.16 -21.07
CA ALA A 17 12.90 11.84 -19.82
C ALA A 17 11.81 11.41 -18.84
N CYS A 18 11.70 10.10 -18.60
CA CYS A 18 10.96 9.56 -17.47
C CYS A 18 11.58 10.12 -16.19
N VAL A 19 11.04 11.24 -15.70
CA VAL A 19 11.27 11.65 -14.32
C VAL A 19 10.51 10.64 -13.48
N ALA A 20 11.23 9.63 -13.01
CA ALA A 20 10.78 8.83 -11.89
C ALA A 20 10.37 9.82 -10.80
N ALA A 21 9.06 9.88 -10.51
CA ALA A 21 8.58 10.57 -9.33
C ALA A 21 9.44 10.09 -8.16
N PRO A 22 9.97 10.98 -7.31
CA PRO A 22 10.65 10.52 -6.13
C PRO A 22 9.61 9.73 -5.37
N ALA A 23 9.84 8.42 -5.26
CA ALA A 23 9.34 7.69 -4.11
C ALA A 23 9.68 8.61 -2.93
N VAL A 24 8.66 9.14 -2.24
CA VAL A 24 8.90 9.70 -0.92
C VAL A 24 9.56 8.56 -0.19
N ALA A 25 10.89 8.68 -0.07
CA ALA A 25 11.71 7.62 0.45
C ALA A 25 11.10 7.32 1.81
N GLN A 26 10.61 6.10 1.98
CA GLN A 26 10.64 5.52 3.30
C GLN A 26 12.13 5.57 3.65
N GLY A 27 12.53 6.60 4.38
CA GLY A 27 13.90 6.86 4.81
C GLY A 27 14.29 5.76 5.79
N GLY A 28 14.61 4.60 5.23
CA GLY A 28 14.97 3.37 5.91
C GLY A 28 16.04 2.61 5.12
N GLY A 29 16.88 3.33 4.38
CA GLY A 29 18.19 2.79 4.01
C GLY A 29 19.09 2.71 5.25
N PRO A 30 20.07 1.80 5.33
CA PRO A 30 20.90 1.58 6.53
C PRO A 30 21.84 2.74 6.94
N GLY A 31 21.68 3.94 6.38
CA GLY A 31 22.64 5.05 6.50
C GLY A 31 22.02 6.45 6.66
N GLY A 32 20.77 6.58 7.10
CA GLY A 32 20.22 7.91 7.44
C GLY A 32 20.96 8.54 8.63
N SER A 33 21.27 9.83 8.55
CA SER A 33 21.97 10.57 9.62
C SER A 33 21.27 10.36 10.97
N ARG A 34 22.05 9.95 11.99
CA ARG A 34 21.54 9.70 13.34
C ARG A 34 21.11 11.03 13.96
N THR A 35 19.81 11.25 14.04
CA THR A 35 19.20 12.35 14.79
C THR A 35 18.44 11.77 15.99
N PRO A 36 18.32 12.51 17.12
CA PRO A 36 17.53 12.04 18.25
C PRO A 36 16.10 11.64 17.87
N ARG A 37 15.44 12.45 17.02
CA ARG A 37 14.09 12.15 16.50
C ARG A 37 14.06 10.86 15.68
N GLY A 38 15.04 10.66 14.79
CA GLY A 38 15.16 9.44 13.99
C GLY A 38 15.47 8.20 14.82
N ASP A 39 16.28 8.33 15.88
CA ASP A 39 16.55 7.26 16.84
C ASP A 39 15.29 6.87 17.62
N SER A 40 14.49 7.85 18.06
CA SER A 40 13.20 7.61 18.73
C SER A 40 12.18 6.92 17.81
N LEU A 41 12.07 7.34 16.54
CA LEU A 41 11.21 6.67 15.56
C LEU A 41 11.59 5.21 15.37
N ARG A 42 12.90 4.93 15.16
CA ARG A 42 13.39 3.55 15.04
C ARG A 42 13.16 2.71 16.30
N ALA A 43 13.33 3.30 17.47
CA ALA A 43 13.05 2.63 18.73
C ALA A 43 11.57 2.26 18.87
N ALA A 44 10.67 3.20 18.54
CA ALA A 44 9.23 2.97 18.58
C ALA A 44 8.78 1.89 17.58
N SER A 45 9.26 1.92 16.33
CA SER A 45 8.92 0.88 15.34
C SER A 45 9.45 -0.51 15.72
N ARG A 46 10.59 -0.61 16.41
CA ARG A 46 11.07 -1.88 16.96
C ARG A 46 10.15 -2.39 18.07
N LEU A 47 9.73 -1.52 18.99
CA LEU A 47 8.78 -1.90 20.04
C LEU A 47 7.46 -2.42 19.46
N ASP A 48 6.91 -1.77 18.44
CA ASP A 48 5.73 -2.28 17.72
C ASP A 48 5.98 -3.68 17.14
N SER A 49 7.13 -3.85 16.47
CA SER A 49 7.53 -5.12 15.87
C SER A 49 7.65 -6.25 16.90
N ASP A 50 8.09 -5.94 18.11
CA ASP A 50 8.23 -6.91 19.20
C ASP A 50 6.88 -7.18 19.91
N GLY A 51 5.86 -6.36 19.65
CA GLY A 51 4.53 -6.44 20.27
C GLY A 51 4.36 -5.55 21.50
N SER A 52 5.35 -4.72 21.84
CA SER A 52 5.31 -3.71 22.91
C SER A 52 4.67 -2.41 22.41
N THR A 53 3.48 -2.52 21.81
CA THR A 53 2.82 -1.44 21.07
C THR A 53 2.38 -0.29 21.99
N ALA A 54 2.07 -0.56 23.26
CA ALA A 54 1.76 0.47 24.25
C ALA A 54 2.97 1.38 24.55
N GLU A 55 4.17 0.81 24.70
CA GLU A 55 5.42 1.53 24.89
C GLU A 55 5.81 2.30 23.61
N ALA A 56 5.63 1.70 22.44
CA ALA A 56 5.85 2.35 21.16
C ALA A 56 4.98 3.62 21.03
N ARG A 57 3.69 3.53 21.36
CA ARG A 57 2.77 4.67 21.31
C ARG A 57 3.16 5.82 22.24
N LYS A 58 3.77 5.56 23.40
CA LYS A 58 4.30 6.63 24.27
C LYS A 58 5.42 7.41 23.57
N LEU A 59 6.32 6.71 22.88
CA LEU A 59 7.39 7.36 22.11
C LEU A 59 6.83 8.14 20.90
N PHE A 60 5.90 7.55 20.15
CA PHE A 60 5.25 8.27 19.04
C PHE A 60 4.50 9.50 19.52
N GLN A 61 3.79 9.42 20.65
CA GLN A 61 3.10 10.58 21.23
C GLN A 61 4.08 11.70 21.57
N SER A 62 5.21 11.38 22.22
CA SER A 62 6.27 12.36 22.48
C SER A 62 6.81 13.00 21.19
N LEU A 63 6.90 12.25 20.10
CA LEU A 63 7.33 12.75 18.79
C LEU A 63 6.29 13.67 18.13
N VAL A 64 5.00 13.42 18.35
CA VAL A 64 3.88 14.28 17.90
C VAL A 64 3.88 15.59 18.69
N ASP A 65 3.97 15.51 20.02
CA ASP A 65 3.90 16.65 20.92
C ASP A 65 5.11 17.58 20.76
N GLY A 66 6.31 17.00 20.63
CA GLY A 66 7.58 17.71 20.42
C GLY A 66 7.93 17.96 18.96
N ALA A 67 6.99 17.86 18.02
CA ALA A 67 7.27 18.08 16.61
C ALA A 67 7.67 19.55 16.33
N PRO A 68 8.79 19.79 15.61
CA PRO A 68 9.29 21.15 15.33
C PRO A 68 8.42 21.94 14.35
N ASP A 69 7.64 21.25 13.52
CA ASP A 69 6.79 21.84 12.50
C ASP A 69 5.60 20.91 12.18
N PRO A 70 4.58 21.40 11.45
CA PRO A 70 3.40 20.60 11.10
C PRO A 70 3.70 19.35 10.26
N ALA A 71 4.72 19.39 9.39
CA ALA A 71 5.08 18.26 8.55
C ALA A 71 5.68 17.11 9.39
N ALA A 72 6.57 17.45 10.31
CA ALA A 72 7.15 16.52 11.27
C ALA A 72 6.08 15.94 12.20
N ARG A 73 5.07 16.73 12.58
CA ARG A 73 3.92 16.26 13.37
C ARG A 73 3.10 15.24 12.58
N ALA A 74 2.72 15.57 11.34
CA ALA A 74 1.98 14.67 10.46
C ALA A 74 2.73 13.35 10.22
N ALA A 75 4.04 13.39 10.01
CA ALA A 75 4.86 12.19 9.88
C ALA A 75 4.84 11.31 11.13
N ALA A 76 4.88 11.90 12.33
CA ALA A 76 4.78 11.15 13.58
C ALA A 76 3.37 10.60 13.85
N GLN A 77 2.32 11.34 13.45
CA GLN A 77 0.94 10.86 13.52
C GLN A 77 0.71 9.65 12.61
N ARG A 78 1.22 9.68 11.38
CA ARG A 78 1.19 8.54 10.46
C ARG A 78 1.91 7.31 11.03
N ALA A 79 3.10 7.50 11.61
CA ALA A 79 3.80 6.41 12.28
C ALA A 79 2.98 5.85 13.46
N MET A 80 2.38 6.73 14.28
CA MET A 80 1.49 6.28 15.35
C MET A 80 0.25 5.54 14.81
N ALA A 81 -0.26 5.90 13.64
CA ALA A 81 -1.37 5.18 13.00
C ALA A 81 -0.97 3.73 12.68
N MET A 82 0.24 3.53 12.16
CA MET A 82 0.78 2.18 11.92
C MET A 82 1.00 1.41 13.22
N SER A 83 1.38 2.06 14.32
CA SER A 83 1.45 1.41 15.63
C SER A 83 0.10 0.84 16.09
N TYR A 84 -1.01 1.56 15.85
CA TYR A 84 -2.35 1.02 16.08
C TYR A 84 -2.70 -0.12 15.11
N ALA A 85 -2.17 -0.11 13.88
CA ALA A 85 -2.37 -1.20 12.92
C ALA A 85 -1.75 -2.53 13.39
N PHE A 86 -0.65 -2.52 14.15
CA PHE A 86 -0.07 -3.74 14.74
C PHE A 86 -1.02 -4.43 15.73
N ASP A 87 -1.94 -3.68 16.33
CA ASP A 87 -2.99 -4.20 17.22
C ASP A 87 -4.33 -4.43 16.47
N GLY A 88 -4.39 -4.19 15.16
CA GLY A 88 -5.63 -4.24 14.38
C GLY A 88 -6.64 -3.13 14.73
N ASP A 89 -6.21 -2.05 15.38
CA ASP A 89 -7.09 -0.95 15.79
C ASP A 89 -7.34 0.03 14.63
N CYS A 90 -8.28 -0.36 13.77
CA CYS A 90 -8.75 0.45 12.63
C CYS A 90 -9.25 1.83 13.08
N ALA A 91 -9.95 1.93 14.21
CA ALA A 91 -10.56 3.19 14.63
C ALA A 91 -9.52 4.26 14.96
N ASN A 92 -8.49 3.91 15.75
CA ASN A 92 -7.41 4.85 16.06
C ASN A 92 -6.46 5.10 14.89
N ALA A 93 -6.19 4.09 14.06
CA ALA A 93 -5.42 4.27 12.83
C ALA A 93 -6.11 5.31 11.91
N VAL A 94 -7.41 5.12 11.64
CA VAL A 94 -8.23 6.07 10.88
C VAL A 94 -8.19 7.47 11.48
N ARG A 95 -8.39 7.60 12.81
CA ARG A 95 -8.39 8.90 13.49
C ARG A 95 -7.08 9.66 13.26
N LEU A 96 -5.95 8.97 13.29
CA LEU A 96 -4.64 9.59 13.06
C LEU A 96 -4.42 9.90 11.58
N GLU A 97 -4.78 9.01 10.66
CA GLU A 97 -4.70 9.26 9.21
C GLU A 97 -5.55 10.46 8.79
N GLU A 98 -6.71 10.69 9.40
CA GLU A 98 -7.49 11.92 9.18
C GLU A 98 -6.72 13.19 9.57
N GLN A 99 -5.94 13.15 10.65
CA GLN A 99 -5.10 14.28 11.04
C GLN A 99 -3.96 14.51 10.03
N VAL A 100 -3.42 13.44 9.45
CA VAL A 100 -2.40 13.53 8.39
C VAL A 100 -3.02 14.06 7.09
N ILE A 101 -4.22 13.62 6.72
CA ILE A 101 -4.99 14.17 5.59
C ILE A 101 -5.25 15.66 5.81
N ALA A 102 -5.66 16.07 7.02
CA ALA A 102 -5.88 17.48 7.34
C ALA A 102 -4.61 18.33 7.17
N TYR A 103 -3.43 17.80 7.51
CA TYR A 103 -2.17 18.45 7.18
C TYR A 103 -1.99 18.62 5.66
N TRP A 104 -2.22 17.56 4.88
CA TRP A 104 -2.07 17.64 3.42
C TRP A 104 -3.09 18.56 2.74
N VAL A 105 -4.27 18.75 3.32
CA VAL A 105 -5.23 19.79 2.85
C VAL A 105 -4.59 21.18 2.93
N THR A 106 -3.80 21.48 3.95
CA THR A 106 -3.09 22.77 4.05
C THR A 106 -2.01 22.97 2.97
N ARG A 107 -1.60 21.88 2.29
CA ARG A 107 -0.59 21.89 1.25
C ARG A 107 -1.17 22.01 -0.16
N GLU A 108 -2.49 21.95 -0.34
CA GLU A 108 -3.13 21.97 -1.66
C GLU A 108 -2.70 23.17 -2.53
N SER A 109 -2.58 24.37 -1.96
CA SER A 109 -2.16 25.55 -2.72
C SER A 109 -0.65 25.58 -3.01
N ALA A 110 0.17 25.03 -2.12
CA ALA A 110 1.63 25.13 -2.20
C ALA A 110 2.24 23.99 -3.02
N GLU A 111 1.63 22.80 -2.97
CA GLU A 111 2.10 21.57 -3.59
C GLU A 111 0.91 20.75 -4.14
N PRO A 112 0.08 21.31 -5.04
CA PRO A 112 -1.21 20.71 -5.40
C PRO A 112 -1.13 19.24 -5.84
N GLN A 113 -0.16 18.89 -6.69
CA GLN A 113 -0.01 17.52 -7.17
C GLN A 113 0.32 16.55 -6.03
N ASN A 114 1.29 16.90 -5.18
CA ASN A 114 1.70 16.06 -4.05
C ASN A 114 0.62 16.00 -2.97
N ALA A 115 -0.05 17.12 -2.67
CA ALA A 115 -1.06 17.21 -1.63
C ALA A 115 -2.23 16.25 -1.89
N PHE A 116 -2.85 16.30 -3.08
CA PHE A 116 -3.96 15.41 -3.41
C PHE A 116 -3.53 13.94 -3.49
N TYR A 117 -2.34 13.68 -4.02
CA TYR A 117 -1.77 12.33 -4.01
C TYR A 117 -1.66 11.78 -2.59
N GLN A 118 -1.07 12.54 -1.68
CA GLN A 118 -0.87 12.11 -0.30
C GLN A 118 -2.18 11.96 0.46
N GLN A 119 -3.14 12.87 0.26
CA GLN A 119 -4.49 12.72 0.81
C GLN A 119 -5.14 11.39 0.39
N GLY A 120 -5.03 11.02 -0.90
CA GLY A 120 -5.51 9.75 -1.42
C GLY A 120 -4.77 8.54 -0.83
N GLU A 121 -3.45 8.64 -0.68
CA GLU A 121 -2.63 7.57 -0.11
C GLU A 121 -2.89 7.32 1.37
N MET A 122 -3.07 8.37 2.19
CA MET A 122 -3.38 8.22 3.62
C MET A 122 -4.76 7.59 3.82
N ALA A 123 -5.74 7.95 2.99
CA ALA A 123 -7.04 7.30 3.02
C ALA A 123 -6.95 5.81 2.62
N ASN A 124 -6.19 5.48 1.56
CA ASN A 124 -5.94 4.09 1.18
C ASN A 124 -5.15 3.31 2.24
N GLU A 125 -4.25 3.96 2.96
CA GLU A 125 -3.49 3.38 4.08
C GLU A 125 -4.40 3.02 5.25
N ALA A 126 -5.26 3.95 5.68
CA ALA A 126 -6.30 3.67 6.68
C ALA A 126 -7.21 2.51 6.23
N ALA A 127 -7.60 2.48 4.96
CA ALA A 127 -8.44 1.42 4.42
C ALA A 127 -7.76 0.04 4.46
N ARG A 128 -6.44 -0.03 4.18
CA ARG A 128 -5.63 -1.27 4.30
C ARG A 128 -5.64 -1.80 5.73
N VAL A 129 -5.44 -0.93 6.72
CA VAL A 129 -5.53 -1.32 8.13
C VAL A 129 -6.92 -1.88 8.46
N CYS A 130 -7.97 -1.21 8.00
CA CYS A 130 -9.34 -1.61 8.31
C CYS A 130 -9.80 -2.91 7.63
N ILE A 131 -9.41 -3.20 6.38
CA ILE A 131 -9.75 -4.49 5.74
C ILE A 131 -9.05 -5.65 6.44
N ASP A 132 -7.82 -5.45 6.90
CA ASP A 132 -7.03 -6.47 7.61
C ASP A 132 -7.61 -6.73 9.00
N ALA A 133 -8.08 -5.68 9.68
CA ALA A 133 -8.84 -5.76 10.93
C ALA A 133 -10.30 -6.24 10.78
N GLY A 134 -10.77 -6.47 9.55
CA GLY A 134 -12.14 -6.97 9.28
C GLY A 134 -13.24 -5.90 9.29
N HIS A 135 -12.90 -4.62 9.41
CA HIS A 135 -13.83 -3.49 9.31
C HIS A 135 -14.11 -3.12 7.85
N LEU A 136 -14.77 -4.02 7.12
CA LEU A 136 -14.93 -3.94 5.66
C LEU A 136 -15.67 -2.68 5.19
N ASP A 137 -16.70 -2.23 5.92
CA ASP A 137 -17.45 -1.02 5.54
C ASP A 137 -16.63 0.25 5.76
N ILE A 138 -15.80 0.28 6.80
CA ILE A 138 -14.88 1.41 7.03
C ILE A 138 -13.83 1.41 5.92
N ALA A 139 -13.23 0.25 5.63
CA ALA A 139 -12.25 0.11 4.56
C ALA A 139 -12.80 0.57 3.21
N GLU A 140 -14.03 0.18 2.84
CA GLU A 140 -14.65 0.63 1.59
C GLU A 140 -14.81 2.14 1.53
N ARG A 141 -15.34 2.77 2.58
CA ARG A 141 -15.49 4.23 2.64
C ARG A 141 -14.16 4.94 2.41
N TYR A 142 -13.09 4.44 3.02
CA TYR A 142 -11.77 5.03 2.91
C TYR A 142 -11.09 4.77 1.57
N TYR A 143 -11.27 3.60 0.95
CA TYR A 143 -10.77 3.37 -0.42
C TYR A 143 -11.47 4.27 -1.44
N ARG A 144 -12.79 4.44 -1.34
CA ARG A 144 -13.55 5.36 -2.20
C ARG A 144 -13.08 6.80 -1.99
N ARG A 145 -12.98 7.23 -0.74
CA ARG A 145 -12.44 8.56 -0.39
C ARG A 145 -11.02 8.77 -0.92
N GLY A 146 -10.15 7.76 -0.84
CA GLY A 146 -8.79 7.85 -1.37
C GLY A 146 -8.77 8.08 -2.88
N SER A 147 -9.62 7.36 -3.61
CA SER A 147 -9.83 7.59 -5.05
C SER A 147 -10.38 8.98 -5.36
N ASP A 148 -11.37 9.46 -4.59
CA ASP A 148 -11.97 10.79 -4.79
C ASP A 148 -10.95 11.90 -4.54
N LEU A 149 -10.18 11.82 -3.45
CA LEU A 149 -9.16 12.78 -3.09
C LEU A 149 -8.02 12.80 -4.11
N GLY A 150 -7.51 11.63 -4.48
CA GLY A 150 -6.44 11.51 -5.47
C GLY A 150 -6.84 12.03 -6.86
N ASN A 151 -8.11 11.87 -7.23
CA ASN A 151 -8.63 12.39 -8.49
C ASN A 151 -8.87 13.92 -8.49
N ARG A 152 -8.72 14.61 -7.37
CA ARG A 152 -8.78 16.10 -7.30
C ARG A 152 -7.47 16.77 -7.70
N GLU A 153 -6.41 16.01 -8.00
CA GLU A 153 -5.17 16.55 -8.57
C GLU A 153 -5.47 17.46 -9.79
N PRO A 154 -4.98 18.72 -9.80
CA PRO A 154 -5.22 19.64 -10.91
C PRO A 154 -4.32 19.36 -12.10
N GLU A 155 -4.70 19.89 -13.27
CA GLU A 155 -3.88 19.80 -14.47
C GLU A 155 -2.62 20.70 -14.40
N PRO A 156 -1.49 20.28 -14.99
CA PRO A 156 -1.25 18.96 -15.57
C PRO A 156 -1.08 17.89 -14.47
N ARG A 157 -1.76 16.76 -14.63
CA ARG A 157 -1.65 15.63 -13.69
C ARG A 157 -0.30 14.93 -13.76
N THR A 158 0.24 14.59 -12.60
CA THR A 158 1.37 13.68 -12.43
C THR A 158 0.91 12.25 -12.14
N HIS A 159 -0.31 12.07 -11.61
CA HIS A 159 -0.92 10.76 -11.42
C HIS A 159 -2.16 10.63 -12.31
N PRO A 160 -2.19 9.66 -13.23
CA PRO A 160 -3.33 9.49 -14.12
C PRO A 160 -4.53 8.99 -13.33
N ARG A 161 -5.73 9.37 -13.76
CA ARG A 161 -6.99 8.88 -13.16
C ARG A 161 -7.07 7.34 -13.15
N SER A 162 -6.52 6.70 -14.18
CA SER A 162 -6.42 5.24 -14.30
C SER A 162 -5.71 4.58 -13.11
N LEU A 163 -4.76 5.27 -12.46
CA LEU A 163 -4.09 4.77 -11.26
C LEU A 163 -5.08 4.64 -10.10
N TRP A 164 -5.89 5.67 -9.86
CA TRP A 164 -6.89 5.69 -8.79
C TRP A 164 -8.02 4.71 -9.08
N ASP A 165 -8.49 4.64 -10.32
CA ASP A 165 -9.51 3.69 -10.76
C ASP A 165 -9.02 2.24 -10.57
N PHE A 166 -7.76 1.93 -10.93
CA PHE A 166 -7.17 0.60 -10.73
C PHE A 166 -7.09 0.25 -9.23
N ARG A 167 -6.59 1.17 -8.40
CA ARG A 167 -6.47 0.97 -6.96
C ARG A 167 -7.84 0.75 -6.31
N LEU A 168 -8.87 1.48 -6.74
CA LEU A 168 -10.23 1.32 -6.25
C LEU A 168 -10.83 -0.03 -6.67
N ALA A 169 -10.76 -0.39 -7.96
CA ALA A 169 -11.25 -1.70 -8.44
C ALA A 169 -10.54 -2.86 -7.70
N HIS A 170 -9.22 -2.76 -7.54
CA HIS A 170 -8.43 -3.72 -6.77
C HIS A 170 -8.90 -3.81 -5.31
N ALA A 171 -9.25 -2.70 -4.67
CA ALA A 171 -9.76 -2.70 -3.31
C ALA A 171 -11.18 -3.29 -3.20
N LEU A 172 -12.09 -2.87 -4.08
CA LEU A 172 -13.47 -3.34 -4.09
C LEU A 172 -13.57 -4.84 -4.35
N ALA A 173 -12.71 -5.40 -5.22
CA ALA A 173 -12.66 -6.84 -5.44
C ALA A 173 -12.28 -7.62 -4.16
N ARG A 174 -11.27 -7.13 -3.42
CA ARG A 174 -10.83 -7.73 -2.16
C ARG A 174 -11.92 -7.63 -1.09
N LEU A 175 -12.60 -6.49 -0.99
CA LEU A 175 -13.72 -6.30 -0.06
C LEU A 175 -14.90 -7.21 -0.38
N ALA A 176 -15.29 -7.31 -1.66
CA ALA A 176 -16.35 -8.19 -2.11
C ALA A 176 -16.02 -9.66 -1.81
N ALA A 177 -14.78 -10.11 -2.07
CA ALA A 177 -14.33 -11.45 -1.72
C ALA A 177 -14.42 -11.70 -0.20
N ARG A 178 -14.03 -10.72 0.63
CA ARG A 178 -14.12 -10.80 2.10
C ARG A 178 -15.56 -10.81 2.62
N ARG A 179 -16.51 -10.24 1.87
CA ARG A 179 -17.95 -10.31 2.15
C ARG A 179 -18.62 -11.59 1.60
N GLY A 180 -17.88 -12.45 0.89
CA GLY A 180 -18.43 -13.63 0.23
C GLY A 180 -19.16 -13.33 -1.08
N ASP A 181 -19.15 -12.10 -1.57
CA ASP A 181 -19.75 -11.74 -2.86
C ASP A 181 -18.78 -12.05 -4.01
N ARG A 182 -18.77 -13.32 -4.42
CA ARG A 182 -17.92 -13.81 -5.52
C ARG A 182 -18.26 -13.11 -6.84
N GLY A 183 -19.51 -12.75 -7.07
CA GLY A 183 -19.95 -12.11 -8.31
C GLY A 183 -19.37 -10.70 -8.45
N GLU A 184 -19.52 -9.88 -7.41
CA GLU A 184 -18.91 -8.55 -7.37
C GLU A 184 -17.39 -8.61 -7.38
N ALA A 185 -16.78 -9.55 -6.64
CA ALA A 185 -15.34 -9.70 -6.63
C ALA A 185 -14.79 -9.92 -8.04
N GLN A 186 -15.39 -10.82 -8.82
CA GLN A 186 -14.97 -11.09 -10.20
C GLN A 186 -15.24 -9.93 -11.15
N ARG A 187 -16.36 -9.21 -10.99
CA ARG A 187 -16.60 -7.97 -11.76
C ARG A 187 -15.49 -6.95 -11.54
N GLN A 188 -15.06 -6.76 -10.31
CA GLN A 188 -14.01 -5.80 -9.96
C GLN A 188 -12.61 -6.27 -10.41
N VAL A 189 -12.31 -7.57 -10.39
CA VAL A 189 -11.08 -8.12 -11.00
C VAL A 189 -11.04 -7.83 -12.50
N ALA A 190 -12.16 -8.04 -13.21
CA ALA A 190 -12.26 -7.75 -14.63
C ALA A 190 -12.11 -6.24 -14.92
N ALA A 191 -12.69 -5.38 -14.08
CA ALA A 191 -12.51 -3.93 -14.18
C ALA A 191 -11.05 -3.52 -14.00
N ALA A 192 -10.36 -4.06 -12.98
CA ALA A 192 -8.94 -3.80 -12.75
C ALA A 192 -8.07 -4.23 -13.94
N ARG A 193 -8.36 -5.37 -14.57
CA ARG A 193 -7.70 -5.83 -15.81
C ARG A 193 -7.93 -4.87 -16.96
N ALA A 194 -9.18 -4.48 -17.19
CA ALA A 194 -9.53 -3.55 -18.28
C ALA A 194 -8.82 -2.20 -18.15
N ILE A 195 -8.63 -1.70 -16.92
CA ILE A 195 -7.90 -0.45 -16.67
C ILE A 195 -6.41 -0.59 -17.04
N LEU A 196 -5.75 -1.67 -16.62
CA LEU A 196 -4.36 -1.96 -17.01
C LEU A 196 -4.21 -2.15 -18.53
N ASP A 197 -5.26 -2.66 -19.20
CA ASP A 197 -5.25 -2.79 -20.66
C ASP A 197 -5.46 -1.48 -21.40
N GLY A 198 -6.26 -0.57 -20.85
CA GLY A 198 -6.55 0.73 -21.42
C GLY A 198 -5.46 1.78 -21.23
N ASP A 199 -4.62 1.67 -20.21
CA ASP A 199 -3.52 2.62 -19.94
C ASP A 199 -2.19 1.89 -19.72
N LYS A 200 -1.45 1.71 -20.83
CA LYS A 200 -0.19 0.97 -20.83
C LYS A 200 0.93 1.68 -20.06
N ALA A 201 0.95 3.01 -20.06
CA ALA A 201 1.97 3.78 -19.34
C ALA A 201 1.81 3.62 -17.82
N MET A 202 0.58 3.70 -17.31
CA MET A 202 0.30 3.40 -15.90
C MET A 202 0.56 1.92 -15.57
N ALA A 203 0.19 1.02 -16.48
CA ALA A 203 0.33 -0.42 -16.28
C ALA A 203 1.79 -0.88 -16.11
N GLU A 204 2.79 -0.20 -16.69
CA GLU A 204 4.21 -0.53 -16.50
C GLU A 204 4.59 -0.68 -15.02
N ALA A 205 4.02 0.16 -14.14
CA ALA A 205 4.27 0.11 -12.71
C ALA A 205 3.28 -0.78 -11.93
N GLN A 206 2.07 -0.97 -12.43
CA GLN A 206 0.97 -1.59 -11.68
C GLN A 206 0.68 -3.06 -12.04
N GLU A 207 1.03 -3.51 -13.26
CA GLU A 207 0.75 -4.85 -13.77
C GLU A 207 1.26 -5.95 -12.83
N ARG A 208 2.41 -5.72 -12.18
CA ARG A 208 3.02 -6.65 -11.22
C ARG A 208 2.15 -6.96 -9.99
N PHE A 209 1.15 -6.15 -9.69
CA PHE A 209 0.23 -6.35 -8.56
C PHE A 209 -1.04 -7.12 -8.95
N PHE A 210 -1.29 -7.33 -10.24
CA PHE A 210 -2.49 -8.05 -10.67
C PHE A 210 -2.56 -9.51 -10.18
N PRO A 211 -1.47 -10.30 -10.16
CA PRO A 211 -1.51 -11.65 -9.59
C PRO A 211 -1.85 -11.65 -8.08
N TYR A 212 -1.41 -10.64 -7.34
CA TYR A 212 -1.81 -10.47 -5.94
C TYR A 212 -3.33 -10.28 -5.81
N LEU A 213 -3.94 -9.42 -6.64
CA LEU A 213 -5.39 -9.23 -6.66
C LEU A 213 -6.13 -10.54 -6.95
N ALA A 214 -5.78 -11.20 -8.05
CA ALA A 214 -6.43 -12.43 -8.49
C ALA A 214 -6.30 -13.55 -7.44
N GLY A 215 -5.09 -13.72 -6.89
CA GLY A 215 -4.81 -14.68 -5.84
C GLY A 215 -5.56 -14.41 -4.53
N TYR A 216 -5.64 -13.14 -4.11
CA TYR A 216 -6.43 -12.75 -2.93
C TYR A 216 -7.90 -13.10 -3.11
N VAL A 217 -8.51 -12.70 -4.23
CA VAL A 217 -9.92 -12.99 -4.50
C VAL A 217 -10.17 -14.48 -4.56
N ALA A 218 -9.29 -15.25 -5.20
CA ALA A 218 -9.40 -16.70 -5.27
C ALA A 218 -9.32 -17.36 -3.89
N LEU A 219 -8.39 -16.94 -3.04
CA LEU A 219 -8.25 -17.44 -1.66
C LEU A 219 -9.53 -17.24 -0.84
N TYR A 220 -10.08 -16.02 -0.86
CA TYR A 220 -11.26 -15.69 -0.06
C TYR A 220 -12.59 -16.16 -0.67
N THR A 221 -12.60 -16.59 -1.94
CA THR A 221 -13.78 -17.18 -2.59
C THR A 221 -13.66 -18.71 -2.76
N GLY A 222 -12.62 -19.33 -2.20
CA GLY A 222 -12.45 -20.79 -2.13
C GLY A 222 -11.84 -21.45 -3.37
N ASP A 223 -11.40 -20.70 -4.38
CA ASP A 223 -10.65 -21.25 -5.53
C ASP A 223 -9.16 -21.39 -5.17
N LEU A 224 -8.84 -22.41 -4.38
CA LEU A 224 -7.49 -22.58 -3.83
C LEU A 224 -6.43 -22.88 -4.89
N ALA A 225 -6.81 -23.52 -6.01
CA ALA A 225 -5.89 -23.79 -7.11
C ALA A 225 -5.46 -22.51 -7.83
N THR A 226 -6.42 -21.61 -8.10
CA THR A 226 -6.10 -20.27 -8.63
C THR A 226 -5.34 -19.45 -7.59
N ALA A 227 -5.70 -19.53 -6.31
CA ALA A 227 -4.99 -18.81 -5.25
C ALA A 227 -3.51 -19.21 -5.19
N GLU A 228 -3.19 -20.50 -5.22
CA GLU A 228 -1.81 -21.00 -5.15
C GLU A 228 -1.00 -20.49 -6.35
N ARG A 229 -1.55 -20.62 -7.56
CA ARG A 229 -0.89 -20.18 -8.80
C ARG A 229 -0.61 -18.68 -8.82
N GLU A 230 -1.63 -17.85 -8.56
CA GLU A 230 -1.50 -16.41 -8.68
C GLU A 230 -0.70 -15.79 -7.52
N LEU A 231 -0.82 -16.32 -6.30
CA LEU A 231 -0.01 -15.86 -5.18
C LEU A 231 1.45 -16.29 -5.30
N THR A 232 1.74 -17.47 -5.88
CA THR A 232 3.12 -17.84 -6.24
C THR A 232 3.71 -16.81 -7.19
N ARG A 233 3.02 -16.51 -8.30
CA ARG A 233 3.45 -15.47 -9.25
C ARG A 233 3.58 -14.09 -8.59
N ALA A 234 2.69 -13.73 -7.67
CA ALA A 234 2.77 -12.47 -6.94
C ALA A 234 4.06 -12.39 -6.09
N THR A 235 4.44 -13.48 -5.42
CA THR A 235 5.70 -13.55 -4.66
C THR A 235 6.94 -13.59 -5.54
N GLU A 236 6.87 -14.06 -6.79
CA GLU A 236 8.00 -13.98 -7.71
C GLU A 236 8.23 -12.54 -8.19
N LEU A 237 7.13 -11.81 -8.48
CA LEU A 237 7.18 -10.43 -8.95
C LEU A 237 7.47 -9.42 -7.83
N ASN A 238 7.08 -9.72 -6.60
CA ASN A 238 7.18 -8.83 -5.43
C ASN A 238 7.77 -9.58 -4.23
N GLY A 239 8.91 -10.24 -4.43
CA GLY A 239 9.46 -11.21 -3.47
C GLY A 239 9.77 -10.74 -2.05
N ASN A 240 9.81 -9.42 -1.81
CA ASN A 240 10.05 -8.85 -0.49
C ASN A 240 8.77 -8.42 0.25
N ASP A 241 7.58 -8.57 -0.35
CA ASP A 241 6.32 -8.22 0.32
C ASP A 241 5.89 -9.32 1.31
N PRO A 242 5.90 -9.07 2.63
CA PRO A 242 5.58 -10.09 3.62
C PRO A 242 4.14 -10.60 3.52
N PHE A 243 3.20 -9.73 3.12
CA PHE A 243 1.79 -10.06 3.07
C PHE A 243 1.48 -11.07 1.96
N MET A 244 2.16 -10.97 0.81
CA MET A 244 1.99 -11.94 -0.28
C MET A 244 2.47 -13.34 0.13
N HIS A 245 3.60 -13.44 0.86
CA HIS A 245 4.06 -14.72 1.42
C HIS A 245 3.08 -15.28 2.46
N PHE A 246 2.49 -14.42 3.30
CA PHE A 246 1.47 -14.82 4.26
C PHE A 246 0.21 -15.38 3.58
N LEU A 247 -0.26 -14.74 2.51
CA LEU A 247 -1.44 -15.21 1.76
C LEU A 247 -1.16 -16.54 1.06
N LEU A 248 0.03 -16.73 0.49
CA LEU A 248 0.43 -18.01 -0.10
C LEU A 248 0.52 -19.10 0.99
N ALA A 249 1.10 -18.78 2.15
CA ALA A 249 1.11 -19.70 3.29
C ALA A 249 -0.30 -20.11 3.73
N THR A 250 -1.23 -19.15 3.81
CA THR A 250 -2.64 -19.41 4.15
C THR A 250 -3.31 -20.30 3.09
N THR A 251 -2.99 -20.10 1.82
CA THR A 251 -3.48 -20.95 0.73
C THR A 251 -2.98 -22.39 0.87
N LEU A 252 -1.68 -22.57 1.09
CA LEU A 252 -1.07 -23.90 1.26
C LEU A 252 -1.59 -24.62 2.50
N GLU A 253 -1.83 -23.90 3.60
CA GLU A 253 -2.47 -24.44 4.81
C GLU A 253 -3.86 -24.98 4.49
N LYS A 254 -4.69 -24.21 3.76
CA LYS A 254 -6.05 -24.65 3.34
C LYS A 254 -6.02 -25.83 2.36
N LEU A 255 -4.94 -26.00 1.61
CA LEU A 255 -4.70 -27.16 0.75
C LEU A 255 -4.16 -28.39 1.50
N GLY A 256 -3.95 -28.30 2.82
CA GLY A 256 -3.37 -29.37 3.64
C GLY A 256 -1.85 -29.51 3.51
N GLN A 257 -1.16 -28.56 2.87
CA GLN A 257 0.29 -28.58 2.67
C GLN A 257 1.02 -27.90 3.86
N GLY A 258 0.85 -28.46 5.06
CA GLY A 258 1.27 -27.85 6.35
C GLY A 258 2.74 -27.44 6.44
N ASP A 259 3.67 -28.31 6.02
CA ASP A 259 5.11 -28.01 6.11
C ASP A 259 5.52 -26.81 5.23
N LYS A 260 4.98 -26.76 4.00
CA LYS A 260 5.22 -25.63 3.09
C LYS A 260 4.59 -24.35 3.60
N ALA A 261 3.37 -24.44 4.15
CA ALA A 261 2.70 -23.30 4.77
C ALA A 261 3.54 -22.73 5.93
N ARG A 262 4.04 -23.59 6.82
CA ARG A 262 4.90 -23.18 7.94
C ARG A 262 6.20 -22.51 7.48
N ALA A 263 6.84 -23.02 6.43
CA ALA A 263 8.03 -22.39 5.85
C ALA A 263 7.73 -20.99 5.31
N LEU A 264 6.59 -20.80 4.63
CA LEU A 264 6.19 -19.49 4.13
C LEU A 264 5.71 -18.54 5.23
N TYR A 265 5.02 -19.03 6.28
CA TYR A 265 4.71 -18.19 7.45
C TYR A 265 5.98 -17.69 8.12
N ARG A 266 7.03 -18.52 8.23
CA ARG A 266 8.34 -18.08 8.73
C ARG A 266 8.93 -16.99 7.85
N LYS A 267 8.98 -17.21 6.53
CA LYS A 267 9.48 -16.21 5.58
C LYS A 267 8.70 -14.90 5.64
N ALA A 268 7.37 -14.96 5.73
CA ALA A 268 6.50 -13.80 5.88
C ALA A 268 6.81 -13.01 7.16
N TYR A 269 7.01 -13.71 8.29
CA TYR A 269 7.42 -13.10 9.57
C TYR A 269 8.77 -12.40 9.45
N ASP A 270 9.77 -13.05 8.85
CA ASP A 270 11.13 -12.53 8.72
C ASP A 270 11.17 -11.30 7.80
N LEU A 271 10.36 -11.27 6.74
CA LEU A 271 10.21 -10.13 5.83
C LEU A 271 9.40 -8.97 6.43
N ALA A 272 8.55 -9.22 7.43
CA ALA A 272 7.70 -8.22 8.07
C ALA A 272 8.48 -7.35 9.07
N ALA A 273 9.51 -6.65 8.58
CA ALA A 273 10.37 -5.74 9.35
C ALA A 273 10.05 -4.24 9.12
N GLY A 274 9.12 -3.94 8.19
CA GLY A 274 8.68 -2.58 7.89
C GLY A 274 7.70 -2.01 8.93
N HIS A 275 7.49 -0.69 8.87
CA HIS A 275 6.46 0.01 9.65
C HIS A 275 5.38 0.57 8.71
N ASN A 276 4.59 -0.36 8.17
CA ASN A 276 3.58 -0.13 7.13
C ASN A 276 2.48 -1.21 7.23
N PRO A 277 1.33 -1.08 6.53
CA PRO A 277 0.22 -2.01 6.71
C PRO A 277 0.56 -3.49 6.44
N PRO A 278 1.27 -3.86 5.35
CA PRO A 278 1.68 -5.27 5.14
C PRO A 278 2.43 -5.87 6.32
N ALA A 279 3.39 -5.15 6.90
CA ALA A 279 4.16 -5.64 8.04
C ALA A 279 3.34 -5.62 9.34
N ALA A 280 2.54 -4.58 9.57
CA ALA A 280 1.71 -4.41 10.76
C ALA A 280 0.68 -5.55 10.91
N PHE A 281 0.09 -6.00 9.80
CA PHE A 281 -0.74 -7.21 9.81
C PHE A 281 0.11 -8.50 9.89
N THR A 282 1.08 -8.64 8.98
CA THR A 282 1.73 -9.95 8.76
C THR A 282 2.55 -10.39 9.95
N ARG A 283 3.25 -9.47 10.63
CA ARG A 283 4.16 -9.83 11.73
C ARG A 283 3.42 -10.50 12.90
N PRO A 284 2.40 -9.89 13.52
CA PRO A 284 1.65 -10.55 14.59
C PRO A 284 0.89 -11.79 14.09
N ALA A 285 0.30 -11.76 12.88
CA ALA A 285 -0.46 -12.89 12.35
C ALA A 285 0.43 -14.13 12.08
N ALA A 286 1.59 -13.93 11.45
CA ALA A 286 2.55 -15.00 11.20
C ALA A 286 3.13 -15.55 12.50
N ARG A 287 3.41 -14.68 13.49
CA ARG A 287 3.85 -15.11 14.84
C ARG A 287 2.82 -16.05 15.47
N GLN A 288 1.54 -15.72 15.40
CA GLN A 288 0.46 -16.56 15.92
C GLN A 288 0.39 -17.92 15.19
N LYS A 289 0.49 -17.92 13.86
CA LYS A 289 0.51 -19.14 13.03
C LYS A 289 1.71 -20.05 13.35
N LEU A 290 2.86 -19.47 13.68
CA LEU A 290 4.07 -20.24 14.01
C LEU A 290 4.04 -20.81 15.44
N ALA A 291 3.37 -20.12 16.36
CA ALA A 291 3.21 -20.54 17.75
C ALA A 291 2.20 -21.68 17.94
N ASN A 292 1.21 -21.79 17.04
CA ASN A 292 0.16 -22.81 17.07
C ASN A 292 0.28 -23.75 15.84
N PRO A 293 1.21 -24.74 15.87
CA PRO A 293 1.38 -25.72 14.78
C PRO A 293 0.14 -26.55 14.45
#